data_AF-A0A967LPY9-F1
#
_entry.id   AF-A0A967LPY9-F1
#
_cell.length_a   1.000
_cell.length_b   1.000
_cell.length_c   1.000
_cell.angle_alpha   90.00
_cell.angle_beta   90.00
_cell.angle_gamma   90.00
#
_symmetry.space_group_name_H-M   'P 1'
#
loop_
_entity.id
_entity.type
_entity.pdbx_description
1 polymer ?
#
loop_
_entity_poly.entity_id
_entity_poly.type
_entity_poly.pdbx_seq_one_letter_code
_entity_poly.pdbx_strand_id
1 'polypeptide(L)'
;MTLGAPVGVLAQSAGAYDGAAATGLALRRLGTTARVLHIGAHPDDENTALFAPLALGRGVDAAYLSLTRGEGGQNGIGPELGVALGLIRSEELLAARRLDGGDQFFTRAIDYGYSKDAEEAFRHWPRDSLLADVVAVIRRYRPDVVASVWSGTPRDGHGQHEASGIVAREAVLAAGDPARFPDQIAAGLRPHRPALYYRSAWFAEDPPDVELNTGQLDPLLGASYHQIAMASRSRHRSQDQGRPLEPGPRRTAFDRVDPEAPVEVGAARRFSRYGEGAATGTPSLFEGVDTLLSQRAARAAARDGAELGEAVALLREYEALVQAARDSLDALAPWKQVPTLARARDRLTAAADLIGPAVRTGA
;
A
#
# COMPACT_ATOMS: atom_id res chain seq x y z
N MET A 1 7.74 -12.35 -51.47
CA MET A 1 7.68 -13.21 -50.27
C MET A 1 7.76 -12.29 -49.06
N THR A 2 6.61 -11.87 -48.53
CA THR A 2 6.49 -10.98 -47.37
C THR A 2 6.54 -11.83 -46.11
N LEU A 3 7.63 -11.72 -45.34
CA LEU A 3 7.75 -12.32 -44.01
C LEU A 3 6.88 -11.49 -43.05
N GLY A 4 5.69 -12.02 -42.72
CA GLY A 4 4.83 -11.45 -41.70
C GLY A 4 5.47 -11.61 -40.31
N ALA A 5 5.49 -10.52 -39.54
CA ALA A 5 5.88 -10.55 -38.14
C ALA A 5 4.91 -11.45 -37.35
N PRO A 6 5.40 -12.28 -36.41
CA PRO A 6 4.52 -13.09 -35.59
C PRO A 6 3.68 -12.16 -34.70
N VAL A 7 2.39 -12.45 -34.62
CA VAL A 7 1.49 -11.87 -33.63
C VAL A 7 2.08 -12.20 -32.26
N GLY A 8 2.57 -11.19 -31.55
CA GLY A 8 3.00 -11.34 -30.17
C GLY A 8 1.82 -11.86 -29.36
N VAL A 9 1.91 -13.12 -28.93
CA VAL A 9 1.04 -13.63 -27.86
C VAL A 9 1.43 -12.82 -26.63
N LEU A 10 0.68 -11.74 -26.38
CA LEU A 10 0.62 -11.16 -25.05
C LEU A 10 0.03 -12.27 -24.18
N ALA A 11 0.88 -12.97 -23.44
CA ALA A 11 0.44 -13.73 -22.29
C ALA A 11 -0.23 -12.73 -21.36
N GLN A 12 -1.54 -12.54 -21.51
CA GLN A 12 -2.35 -11.94 -20.47
C GLN A 12 -2.22 -12.94 -19.32
N SER A 13 -1.41 -12.62 -18.30
CA SER A 13 -1.78 -13.08 -16.98
C SER A 13 -3.15 -12.46 -16.76
N ALA A 14 -4.22 -13.23 -16.96
CA ALA A 14 -5.53 -12.82 -16.48
C ALA A 14 -5.29 -12.49 -15.00
N GLY A 15 -5.45 -11.21 -14.64
CA GLY A 15 -5.47 -10.84 -13.22
C GLY A 15 -6.55 -11.66 -12.53
N ALA A 16 -6.57 -11.68 -11.20
CA ALA A 16 -7.66 -12.35 -10.48
C ALA A 16 -9.07 -11.82 -10.86
N TYR A 17 -9.12 -10.68 -11.55
CA TYR A 17 -10.32 -10.00 -12.01
C TYR A 17 -10.23 -9.75 -13.52
N ASP A 18 -11.31 -10.05 -14.24
CA ASP A 18 -11.45 -9.85 -15.67
C ASP A 18 -12.78 -9.16 -16.04
N GLY A 19 -13.00 -8.90 -17.32
CA GLY A 19 -14.25 -8.37 -17.87
C GLY A 19 -14.78 -7.12 -17.15
N ALA A 20 -16.04 -7.19 -16.71
CA ALA A 20 -16.73 -6.09 -16.04
C ALA A 20 -16.11 -5.73 -14.69
N ALA A 21 -15.64 -6.73 -13.93
CA ALA A 21 -14.97 -6.50 -12.66
C ALA A 21 -13.66 -5.73 -12.86
N ALA A 22 -12.82 -6.15 -13.81
CA ALA A 22 -11.60 -5.42 -14.16
C ALA A 22 -11.89 -3.97 -14.59
N THR A 23 -12.96 -3.76 -15.37
CA THR A 23 -13.39 -2.42 -15.79
C THR A 23 -13.80 -1.56 -14.60
N GLY A 24 -14.62 -2.09 -13.69
CA GLY A 24 -15.05 -1.35 -12.49
C GLY A 24 -13.91 -1.06 -11.52
N LEU A 25 -12.94 -1.98 -11.37
CA LEU A 25 -11.73 -1.75 -10.58
C LEU A 25 -10.86 -0.65 -11.20
N ALA A 26 -10.69 -0.65 -12.53
CA ALA A 26 -9.98 0.42 -13.23
C ALA A 26 -10.64 1.78 -13.01
N LEU A 27 -11.97 1.85 -13.06
CA LEU A 27 -12.74 3.07 -12.76
C LEU A 27 -12.51 3.57 -11.33
N ARG A 28 -12.45 2.68 -10.33
CA ARG A 28 -12.15 3.06 -8.94
C ARG A 28 -10.76 3.68 -8.83
N ARG A 29 -9.76 3.10 -9.51
CA ARG A 29 -8.38 3.60 -9.53
C ARG A 29 -8.25 5.00 -10.15
N LEU A 30 -9.06 5.32 -11.17
CA LEU A 30 -9.07 6.66 -11.76
C LEU A 30 -9.54 7.77 -10.81
N GLY A 31 -10.29 7.42 -9.76
CA GLY A 31 -10.90 8.36 -8.84
C GLY A 31 -10.03 8.76 -7.65
N THR A 32 -8.78 8.29 -7.58
CA THR A 32 -7.87 8.62 -6.48
C THR A 32 -6.41 8.59 -6.93
N THR A 33 -5.57 9.28 -6.19
CA THR A 33 -4.11 9.27 -6.30
C THR A 33 -3.47 8.86 -4.97
N ALA A 34 -4.27 8.35 -4.04
CA ALA A 34 -3.81 7.96 -2.71
C ALA A 34 -2.90 6.73 -2.79
N ARG A 35 -1.80 6.76 -2.04
CA ARG A 35 -0.82 5.68 -1.99
C ARG A 35 -0.50 5.30 -0.55
N VAL A 36 -0.53 4.00 -0.25
CA VAL A 36 -0.21 3.44 1.07
C VAL A 36 0.95 2.47 0.96
N LEU A 37 1.94 2.60 1.85
CA LEU A 37 3.01 1.62 2.03
C LEU A 37 2.89 1.00 3.43
N HIS A 38 2.63 -0.30 3.48
CA HIS A 38 2.61 -1.08 4.71
C HIS A 38 3.97 -1.76 4.90
N ILE A 39 4.59 -1.65 6.07
CA ILE A 39 5.96 -2.13 6.31
C ILE A 39 5.95 -3.18 7.44
N GLY A 40 6.57 -4.33 7.19
CA GLY A 40 6.76 -5.42 8.15
C GLY A 40 8.08 -6.15 7.91
N ALA A 41 8.46 -7.04 8.81
CA ALA A 41 9.76 -7.70 8.75
C ALA A 41 9.75 -8.89 7.78
N HIS A 42 8.68 -9.69 7.81
CA HIS A 42 8.60 -10.97 7.10
C HIS A 42 7.35 -11.07 6.21
N PRO A 43 7.37 -11.95 5.20
CA PRO A 43 6.14 -12.43 4.57
C PRO A 43 5.21 -13.02 5.62
N ASP A 44 3.92 -12.64 5.64
CA ASP A 44 2.85 -13.03 6.59
C ASP A 44 2.57 -12.09 7.78
N ASP A 45 3.53 -11.20 8.09
CA ASP A 45 3.37 -10.11 9.06
C ASP A 45 2.28 -9.13 8.63
N GLU A 46 2.04 -9.00 7.32
CA GLU A 46 1.19 -7.94 6.81
C GLU A 46 -0.22 -8.00 7.39
N ASN A 47 -0.80 -6.82 7.61
CA ASN A 47 -2.23 -6.68 7.83
C ASN A 47 -2.97 -6.96 6.52
N THR A 48 -3.16 -8.25 6.20
CA THR A 48 -3.76 -8.68 4.92
C THR A 48 -5.14 -8.05 4.69
N ALA A 49 -5.87 -7.76 5.76
CA ALA A 49 -7.19 -7.13 5.72
C ALA A 49 -7.16 -5.65 5.28
N LEU A 50 -5.97 -5.02 5.18
CA LEU A 50 -5.79 -3.66 4.69
C LEU A 50 -5.91 -3.54 3.17
N PHE A 51 -5.39 -4.52 2.42
CA PHE A 51 -5.15 -4.36 0.98
C PHE A 51 -6.43 -4.34 0.14
N ALA A 52 -7.25 -5.39 0.21
CA ALA A 52 -8.48 -5.49 -0.57
C ALA A 52 -9.43 -4.28 -0.45
N PRO A 53 -9.78 -3.76 0.74
CA PRO A 53 -10.67 -2.60 0.84
C PRO A 53 -10.03 -1.31 0.30
N LEU A 54 -8.70 -1.18 0.35
CA LEU A 54 -8.00 -0.03 -0.21
C LEU A 54 -7.84 -0.15 -1.73
N ALA A 55 -7.15 -1.19 -2.20
CA ALA A 55 -6.81 -1.38 -3.60
C ALA A 55 -8.05 -1.66 -4.44
N LEU A 56 -8.84 -2.66 -4.06
CA LEU A 56 -10.00 -3.07 -4.85
C LEU A 56 -11.21 -2.18 -4.56
N GLY A 57 -11.43 -1.82 -3.30
CA GLY A 57 -12.61 -1.04 -2.91
C GLY A 57 -12.51 0.45 -3.24
N ARG A 58 -11.35 1.06 -2.96
CA ARG A 58 -11.15 2.51 -3.10
C ARG A 58 -10.25 2.91 -4.27
N GLY A 59 -9.61 1.95 -4.94
CA GLY A 59 -8.67 2.22 -6.04
C GLY A 59 -7.33 2.78 -5.58
N VAL A 60 -7.01 2.66 -4.29
CA VAL A 60 -5.76 3.15 -3.69
C VAL A 60 -4.59 2.28 -4.14
N ASP A 61 -3.46 2.88 -4.50
CA ASP A 61 -2.24 2.09 -4.69
C ASP A 61 -1.72 1.67 -3.30
N ALA A 62 -1.90 0.40 -2.93
CA ALA A 62 -1.44 -0.15 -1.66
C ALA A 62 -0.28 -1.12 -1.91
N ALA A 63 0.82 -0.98 -1.16
CA ALA A 63 1.97 -1.86 -1.28
C ALA A 63 2.41 -2.41 0.07
N TYR A 64 2.90 -3.65 0.08
CA TYR A 64 3.61 -4.23 1.22
C TYR A 64 5.11 -4.19 0.97
N LEU A 65 5.88 -3.67 1.92
CA LEU A 65 7.32 -3.84 2.01
C LEU A 65 7.63 -4.82 3.12
N SER A 66 8.00 -6.04 2.73
CA SER A 66 8.64 -6.98 3.66
C SER A 66 10.13 -6.69 3.68
N LEU A 67 10.74 -6.56 4.86
CA LEU A 67 12.19 -6.33 4.92
C LEU A 67 12.95 -7.53 4.37
N THR A 68 12.50 -8.75 4.68
CA THR A 68 13.14 -10.01 4.26
C THR A 68 12.29 -10.77 3.24
N ARG A 69 12.74 -11.97 2.86
CA ARG A 69 11.92 -12.94 2.12
C ARG A 69 11.46 -14.09 3.02
N GLY A 70 11.61 -13.97 4.35
CA GLY A 70 11.18 -14.96 5.34
C GLY A 70 11.92 -16.30 5.25
N GLU A 71 13.13 -16.30 4.72
CA GLU A 71 13.92 -17.51 4.45
C GLU A 71 14.44 -18.23 5.70
N GLY A 72 14.42 -17.58 6.87
CA GLY A 72 14.83 -18.14 8.16
C GLY A 72 13.69 -18.81 8.93
N GLY A 73 12.48 -18.77 8.38
CA GLY A 73 11.29 -19.37 8.99
C GLY A 73 11.17 -20.88 8.80
N GLN A 74 10.16 -21.47 9.46
CA GLN A 74 9.77 -22.86 9.27
C GLN A 74 9.01 -23.04 7.95
N ASN A 75 9.10 -24.24 7.36
CA ASN A 75 8.37 -24.61 6.16
C ASN A 75 7.38 -25.75 6.45
N GLY A 76 6.08 -25.44 6.47
CA GLY A 76 5.02 -26.39 6.74
C GLY A 76 4.64 -27.31 5.56
N ILE A 77 5.17 -27.05 4.36
CA ILE A 77 4.77 -27.76 3.13
C ILE A 77 5.90 -28.57 2.47
N GLY A 78 7.12 -28.49 2.99
CA GLY A 78 8.27 -29.14 2.37
C GLY A 78 9.59 -28.97 3.13
N PRO A 79 10.68 -29.57 2.62
CA PRO A 79 11.99 -29.53 3.26
C PRO A 79 12.82 -28.28 2.91
N GLU A 80 12.34 -27.39 2.05
CA GLU A 80 13.09 -26.22 1.60
C GLU A 80 13.32 -25.23 2.76
N LEU A 81 14.55 -24.73 2.87
CA LEU A 81 15.00 -23.75 3.86
C LEU A 81 15.91 -22.70 3.19
N GLY A 82 16.17 -21.59 3.87
CA GLY A 82 17.06 -20.54 3.37
C GLY A 82 16.58 -20.01 2.02
N VAL A 83 17.52 -19.78 1.09
CA VAL A 83 17.22 -19.17 -0.22
C VAL A 83 16.05 -19.85 -0.96
N ALA A 84 15.96 -21.19 -0.91
CA ALA A 84 14.87 -21.92 -1.56
C ALA A 84 13.50 -21.58 -0.92
N LEU A 85 13.44 -21.48 0.41
CA LEU A 85 12.23 -21.05 1.10
C LEU A 85 11.91 -19.57 0.84
N GLY A 86 12.92 -18.70 0.78
CA GLY A 86 12.75 -17.30 0.42
C GLY A 86 12.14 -17.11 -0.97
N LEU A 87 12.50 -17.95 -1.94
CA LEU A 87 11.87 -17.97 -3.27
C LEU A 87 10.40 -18.39 -3.20
N ILE A 88 10.09 -19.46 -2.44
CA ILE A 88 8.72 -19.90 -2.21
C ILE A 88 7.88 -18.77 -1.60
N ARG A 89 8.33 -18.19 -0.49
CA ARG A 89 7.60 -17.13 0.23
C ARG A 89 7.48 -15.83 -0.57
N SER A 90 8.44 -15.54 -1.44
CA SER A 90 8.32 -14.44 -2.41
C SER A 90 7.16 -14.69 -3.39
N GLU A 91 7.06 -15.89 -3.95
CA GLU A 91 5.94 -16.27 -4.83
C GLU A 91 4.60 -16.36 -4.09
N GLU A 92 4.60 -16.78 -2.83
CA GLU A 92 3.40 -16.77 -1.98
C GLU A 92 2.86 -15.34 -1.79
N LEU A 93 3.73 -14.37 -1.48
CA LEU A 93 3.36 -12.96 -1.41
C LEU A 93 2.87 -12.42 -2.75
N LEU A 94 3.56 -12.72 -3.86
CA LEU A 94 3.12 -12.29 -5.18
C LEU A 94 1.76 -12.91 -5.55
N ALA A 95 1.51 -14.16 -5.14
CA ALA A 95 0.20 -14.81 -5.31
C ALA A 95 -0.88 -14.17 -4.43
N ALA A 96 -0.55 -13.78 -3.20
CA ALA A 96 -1.43 -13.06 -2.28
C ALA A 96 -1.82 -11.70 -2.87
N ARG A 97 -0.83 -10.94 -3.34
CA ARG A 97 -0.98 -9.63 -4.01
C ARG A 97 -1.85 -9.66 -5.27
N ARG A 98 -1.75 -10.71 -6.08
CA ARG A 98 -2.65 -10.92 -7.24
C ARG A 98 -4.12 -11.00 -6.85
N LEU A 99 -4.44 -11.42 -5.62
CA LEU A 99 -5.81 -11.49 -5.11
C LEU A 99 -6.25 -10.20 -4.42
N ASP A 100 -5.43 -9.65 -3.52
CA ASP A 100 -5.84 -8.47 -2.74
C ASP A 100 -5.59 -7.13 -3.45
N GLY A 101 -4.91 -7.14 -4.59
CA GLY A 101 -4.63 -5.98 -5.43
C GLY A 101 -3.46 -5.12 -4.95
N GLY A 102 -2.73 -5.54 -3.91
CA GLY A 102 -1.55 -4.80 -3.45
C GLY A 102 -0.30 -5.05 -4.30
N ASP A 103 0.67 -4.14 -4.23
CA ASP A 103 2.03 -4.33 -4.76
C ASP A 103 2.95 -4.94 -3.69
N GLN A 104 4.06 -5.56 -4.12
CA GLN A 104 5.05 -6.17 -3.22
C GLN A 104 6.45 -5.58 -3.43
N PHE A 105 7.10 -5.21 -2.33
CA PHE A 105 8.50 -4.83 -2.28
C PHE A 105 9.26 -5.71 -1.27
N PHE A 106 10.58 -5.80 -1.48
CA PHE A 106 11.53 -6.46 -0.60
C PHE A 106 12.77 -5.60 -0.44
N THR A 107 13.42 -5.65 0.72
CA THR A 107 14.78 -5.09 0.87
C THR A 107 15.85 -6.14 0.59
N ARG A 108 17.11 -5.78 0.86
CA ARG A 108 18.25 -6.71 0.84
C ARG A 108 18.45 -7.46 2.16
N ALA A 109 17.69 -7.16 3.20
CA ALA A 109 17.81 -7.88 4.48
C ALA A 109 17.53 -9.37 4.30
N ILE A 110 18.34 -10.16 5.00
CA ILE A 110 18.22 -11.62 5.05
C ILE A 110 17.57 -11.99 6.37
N ASP A 111 16.56 -12.85 6.31
CA ASP A 111 16.02 -13.51 7.50
C ASP A 111 16.99 -14.63 7.92
N TYR A 112 17.78 -14.38 8.95
CA TYR A 112 18.75 -15.32 9.50
C TYR A 112 18.14 -16.23 10.60
N GLY A 113 16.83 -16.11 10.85
CA GLY A 113 16.14 -16.77 11.95
C GLY A 113 15.99 -15.88 13.18
N TYR A 114 15.77 -16.51 14.33
CA TYR A 114 15.31 -15.82 15.53
C TYR A 114 16.37 -14.88 16.15
N SER A 115 15.95 -13.68 16.54
CA SER A 115 16.69 -12.76 17.41
C SER A 115 15.79 -12.25 18.52
N LYS A 116 16.35 -11.97 19.69
CA LYS A 116 15.59 -11.61 20.90
C LYS A 116 15.16 -10.15 20.91
N ASP A 117 16.02 -9.27 20.43
CA ASP A 117 15.83 -7.81 20.47
C ASP A 117 16.40 -7.15 19.20
N ALA A 118 16.06 -5.88 19.01
CA ALA A 118 16.54 -5.11 17.87
C ALA A 118 18.07 -4.95 17.85
N GLU A 119 18.75 -4.92 18.99
CA GLU A 119 20.21 -4.78 19.04
C GLU A 119 20.88 -6.00 18.39
N GLU A 120 20.44 -7.20 18.76
CA GLU A 120 20.86 -8.45 18.13
C GLU A 120 20.52 -8.45 16.64
N ALA A 121 19.33 -7.99 16.26
CA ALA A 121 18.95 -7.90 14.85
C ALA A 121 19.86 -6.96 14.04
N PHE A 122 20.20 -5.79 14.58
CA PHE A 122 21.09 -4.85 13.91
C PHE A 122 22.55 -5.32 13.80
N ARG A 123 22.96 -6.38 14.51
CA ARG A 123 24.26 -7.05 14.26
C ARG A 123 24.28 -7.78 12.92
N HIS A 124 23.12 -8.26 12.47
CA HIS A 124 22.95 -8.96 11.19
C HIS A 124 22.38 -8.05 10.09
N TRP A 125 21.64 -7.02 10.47
CA TRP A 125 21.07 -6.00 9.58
C TRP A 125 21.79 -4.67 9.80
N PRO A 126 22.84 -4.34 9.01
CA PRO A 126 23.49 -3.05 9.11
C PRO A 126 22.46 -1.93 8.96
N ARG A 127 22.23 -1.18 10.04
CA ARG A 127 21.10 -0.24 10.17
C ARG A 127 21.04 0.76 9.03
N ASP A 128 22.16 1.38 8.67
CA ASP A 128 22.20 2.37 7.59
C ASP A 128 21.89 1.78 6.22
N SER A 129 22.35 0.55 5.95
CA SER A 129 22.07 -0.14 4.68
C SER A 129 20.59 -0.52 4.56
N LEU A 130 20.01 -1.06 5.64
CA LEU A 130 18.60 -1.41 5.69
C LEU A 130 17.72 -0.15 5.60
N LEU A 131 18.07 0.89 6.35
CA LEU A 131 17.37 2.17 6.30
C LEU A 131 17.46 2.81 4.91
N ALA A 132 18.61 2.73 4.24
CA ALA A 132 18.76 3.20 2.86
C ALA A 132 17.79 2.49 1.90
N ASP A 133 17.61 1.18 2.03
CA ASP A 133 16.68 0.41 1.19
C ASP A 133 15.23 0.88 1.39
N VAL A 134 14.79 1.01 2.64
CA VAL A 134 13.43 1.46 2.96
C VAL A 134 13.21 2.90 2.47
N VAL A 135 14.19 3.78 2.65
CA VAL A 135 14.12 5.16 2.13
C VAL A 135 14.05 5.19 0.61
N ALA A 136 14.80 4.34 -0.10
CA ALA A 136 14.74 4.24 -1.55
C ALA A 136 13.34 3.81 -2.03
N VAL A 137 12.72 2.85 -1.34
CA VAL A 137 11.33 2.43 -1.61
C VAL A 137 10.37 3.59 -1.38
N ILE A 138 10.45 4.31 -0.26
CA ILE A 138 9.58 5.46 0.01
C ILE A 138 9.76 6.56 -1.04
N ARG A 139 10.99 6.90 -1.43
CA ARG A 139 11.24 7.95 -2.45
C ARG A 139 10.76 7.57 -3.84
N ARG A 140 10.83 6.28 -4.19
CA ARG A 140 10.37 5.74 -5.48
C ARG A 140 8.85 5.55 -5.53
N TYR A 141 8.29 4.95 -4.49
CA TYR A 141 6.87 4.65 -4.38
C TYR A 141 6.06 5.86 -3.94
N ARG A 142 6.65 6.88 -3.33
CA ARG A 142 5.99 8.12 -2.91
C ARG A 142 4.63 7.92 -2.18
N PRO A 143 4.57 7.11 -1.11
CA PRO A 143 3.33 6.87 -0.37
C PRO A 143 2.86 8.12 0.39
N ASP A 144 1.58 8.45 0.31
CA ASP A 144 1.01 9.49 1.17
C ASP A 144 0.93 9.04 2.63
N VAL A 145 0.69 7.74 2.83
CA VAL A 145 0.56 7.11 4.14
C VAL A 145 1.53 5.95 4.25
N VAL A 146 2.30 5.91 5.34
CA VAL A 146 3.07 4.73 5.74
C VAL A 146 2.41 4.11 6.96
N ALA A 147 2.20 2.79 6.95
CA ALA A 147 1.69 2.05 8.09
C ALA A 147 2.69 0.96 8.50
N SER A 148 3.23 1.02 9.71
CA SER A 148 4.09 -0.04 10.24
C SER A 148 3.24 -1.13 10.92
N VAL A 149 3.57 -2.40 10.68
CA VAL A 149 3.02 -3.51 11.47
C VAL A 149 3.47 -3.39 12.93
N TRP A 150 4.77 -3.13 13.11
CA TRP A 150 5.46 -3.22 14.38
C TRP A 150 5.72 -1.84 14.99
N SER A 151 5.84 -1.79 16.31
CA SER A 151 5.97 -0.53 17.04
C SER A 151 7.39 0.00 17.14
N GLY A 152 8.37 -0.89 17.02
CA GLY A 152 9.77 -0.59 17.29
C GLY A 152 10.13 -0.64 18.77
N THR A 153 9.41 -1.45 19.56
CA THR A 153 9.67 -1.63 20.98
C THR A 153 9.73 -3.11 21.36
N PRO A 154 10.25 -3.49 22.54
CA PRO A 154 10.33 -4.88 22.97
C PRO A 154 8.97 -5.61 22.99
N ARG A 155 7.86 -4.87 22.96
CA ARG A 155 6.51 -5.42 22.90
C ARG A 155 6.23 -6.23 21.61
N ASP A 156 7.03 -6.00 20.57
CA ASP A 156 6.91 -6.69 19.28
C ASP A 156 7.41 -8.16 19.35
N GLY A 157 8.11 -8.53 20.44
CA GLY A 157 8.42 -9.92 20.85
C GLY A 157 9.52 -10.65 20.06
N HIS A 158 9.84 -10.19 18.85
CA HIS A 158 10.91 -10.72 18.00
C HIS A 158 11.84 -9.57 17.57
N GLY A 159 13.15 -9.75 17.66
CA GLY A 159 14.13 -8.69 17.39
C GLY A 159 14.03 -8.10 15.97
N GLN A 160 13.76 -8.93 14.96
CA GLN A 160 13.53 -8.44 13.59
C GLN A 160 12.22 -7.63 13.47
N HIS A 161 11.18 -7.92 14.26
CA HIS A 161 9.94 -7.13 14.29
C HIS A 161 10.20 -5.75 14.92
N GLU A 162 10.90 -5.74 16.06
CA GLU A 162 11.31 -4.51 16.73
C GLU A 162 12.20 -3.65 15.81
N ALA A 163 13.23 -4.24 15.20
CA ALA A 163 14.09 -3.54 14.23
C ALA A 163 13.29 -3.00 13.04
N SER A 164 12.30 -3.75 12.53
CA SER A 164 11.43 -3.28 11.45
C SER A 164 10.61 -2.06 11.85
N GLY A 165 10.04 -2.03 13.05
CA GLY A 165 9.28 -0.87 13.55
C GLY A 165 10.16 0.36 13.72
N ILE A 166 11.39 0.19 14.24
CA ILE A 166 12.39 1.27 14.35
C ILE A 166 12.71 1.84 12.97
N VAL A 167 13.08 0.97 12.01
CA VAL A 167 13.48 1.38 10.66
C VAL A 167 12.33 2.03 9.91
N ALA A 168 11.09 1.50 10.00
CA ALA A 168 9.93 2.07 9.32
C ALA A 168 9.71 3.54 9.72
N ARG A 169 9.78 3.81 11.03
CA ARG A 169 9.63 5.15 11.59
C ARG A 169 10.76 6.09 11.16
N GLU A 170 12.01 5.64 11.23
CA GLU A 170 13.18 6.43 10.79
C GLU A 170 13.14 6.76 9.30
N ALA A 171 12.69 5.80 8.48
CA ALA A 171 12.65 5.95 7.04
C ALA A 171 11.66 7.04 6.60
N VAL A 172 10.53 7.18 7.29
CA VAL A 172 9.54 8.25 7.01
C VAL A 172 10.18 9.64 7.13
N LEU A 173 11.01 9.86 8.16
CA LEU A 173 11.73 11.11 8.36
C LEU A 173 12.87 11.27 7.35
N ALA A 174 13.72 10.24 7.22
CA ALA A 174 14.90 10.28 6.36
C ALA A 174 14.56 10.40 4.86
N ALA A 175 13.42 9.87 4.42
CA ALA A 175 13.02 9.96 3.02
C ALA A 175 12.71 11.39 2.58
N GLY A 176 12.27 12.25 3.51
CA GLY A 176 12.03 13.68 3.30
C GLY A 176 13.28 14.56 3.31
N ASP A 177 14.40 14.06 3.85
CA ASP A 177 15.63 14.83 4.04
C ASP A 177 16.62 14.57 2.90
N PRO A 178 16.95 15.56 2.05
CA PRO A 178 17.93 15.40 0.97
C PRO A 178 19.37 15.16 1.46
N ALA A 179 19.70 15.50 2.72
CA ALA A 179 21.02 15.23 3.29
C ALA A 179 21.19 13.75 3.68
N ARG A 180 20.10 13.00 3.85
CA ARG A 180 20.12 11.56 4.13
C ARG A 180 20.22 10.77 2.82
N PHE A 181 21.22 9.91 2.72
CA PHE A 181 21.49 9.09 1.53
C PHE A 181 21.61 9.94 0.25
N PRO A 182 22.58 10.86 0.16
CA PRO A 182 22.73 11.79 -0.96
C PRO A 182 22.96 11.08 -2.31
N ASP A 183 23.57 9.90 -2.31
CA ASP A 183 23.75 9.08 -3.52
C ASP A 183 22.41 8.72 -4.19
N GLN A 184 21.35 8.53 -3.39
CA GLN A 184 20.00 8.30 -3.93
C GLN A 184 19.44 9.55 -4.60
N ILE A 185 19.71 10.73 -4.04
CA ILE A 185 19.33 12.02 -4.63
C ILE A 185 20.08 12.22 -5.94
N ALA A 186 21.39 11.95 -5.96
CA ALA A 186 22.22 12.00 -7.16
C ALA A 186 21.73 11.01 -8.24
N ALA A 187 21.17 9.86 -7.84
CA ALA A 187 20.53 8.89 -8.73
C ALA A 187 19.10 9.29 -9.18
N GLY A 188 18.62 10.48 -8.81
CA GLY A 188 17.32 11.02 -9.24
C GLY A 188 16.13 10.70 -8.33
N LEU A 189 16.35 10.05 -7.17
CA LEU A 189 15.28 9.83 -6.20
C LEU A 189 15.02 11.11 -5.40
N ARG A 190 14.01 11.88 -5.83
CA ARG A 190 13.63 13.13 -5.14
C ARG A 190 13.16 12.88 -3.71
N PRO A 191 13.44 13.79 -2.76
CA PRO A 191 12.91 13.71 -1.40
C PRO A 191 11.39 13.53 -1.38
N HIS A 192 10.92 12.77 -0.40
CA HIS A 192 9.52 12.50 -0.19
C HIS A 192 9.27 12.15 1.27
N ARG A 193 8.58 13.04 1.98
CA ARG A 193 8.05 12.78 3.32
C ARG A 193 6.58 12.35 3.18
N PRO A 194 6.21 11.12 3.58
CA PRO A 194 4.81 10.72 3.72
C PRO A 194 4.05 11.70 4.63
N ALA A 195 2.79 11.95 4.33
CA ALA A 195 1.96 12.89 5.07
C ALA A 195 1.51 12.33 6.43
N LEU A 196 1.26 11.02 6.50
CA LEU A 196 0.81 10.33 7.70
C LEU A 196 1.64 9.08 7.97
N TYR A 197 1.87 8.81 9.25
CA TYR A 197 2.45 7.58 9.75
C TYR A 197 1.47 6.91 10.72
N TYR A 198 1.20 5.64 10.48
CA TYR A 198 0.34 4.81 11.32
C TYR A 198 1.09 3.59 11.82
N ARG A 199 0.55 3.02 12.89
CA ARG A 199 0.92 1.70 13.41
C ARG A 199 -0.32 0.82 13.44
N SER A 200 -0.18 -0.47 13.13
CA SER A 200 -1.26 -1.44 13.34
C SER A 200 -1.72 -1.43 14.80
N ALA A 201 -3.03 -1.34 15.02
CA ALA A 201 -3.63 -1.29 16.37
C ALA A 201 -3.90 -2.68 16.97
N TRP A 202 -3.43 -3.77 16.34
CA TRP A 202 -3.64 -5.16 16.81
C TRP A 202 -3.16 -5.43 18.25
N PHE A 203 -2.26 -4.59 18.73
CA PHE A 203 -1.58 -4.72 20.03
C PHE A 203 -1.91 -3.55 20.97
N ALA A 204 -2.86 -2.68 20.61
CA ALA A 204 -3.25 -1.51 21.39
C ALA A 204 -4.37 -1.84 22.38
N GLU A 205 -4.33 -1.18 23.54
CA GLU A 205 -5.35 -1.27 24.59
C GLU A 205 -6.43 -0.20 24.44
N ASP A 206 -6.05 0.95 23.88
CA ASP A 206 -6.94 2.08 23.64
C ASP A 206 -7.80 1.87 22.39
N PRO A 207 -8.95 2.57 22.30
CA PRO A 207 -9.68 2.65 21.04
C PRO A 207 -8.78 3.13 19.91
N PRO A 208 -8.81 2.50 18.73
CA PRO A 208 -7.96 2.91 17.63
C PRO A 208 -8.37 4.27 17.07
N ASP A 209 -7.40 5.03 16.58
CA ASP A 209 -7.67 6.32 15.93
C ASP A 209 -8.44 6.16 14.61
N VAL A 210 -8.16 5.07 13.87
CA VAL A 210 -8.76 4.78 12.57
C VAL A 210 -9.21 3.33 12.51
N GLU A 211 -10.43 3.13 12.01
CA GLU A 211 -10.97 1.81 11.69
C GLU A 211 -11.40 1.76 10.22
N LEU A 212 -11.09 0.64 9.57
CA LEU A 212 -11.51 0.34 8.21
C LEU A 212 -12.45 -0.86 8.23
N ASN A 213 -13.65 -0.70 7.68
CA ASN A 213 -14.58 -1.80 7.46
C ASN A 213 -14.04 -2.72 6.36
N THR A 214 -13.76 -3.96 6.71
CA THR A 214 -13.27 -5.00 5.79
C THR A 214 -14.33 -6.04 5.48
N GLY A 215 -15.40 -6.12 6.30
CA GLY A 215 -16.51 -7.05 6.09
C GLY A 215 -17.57 -6.58 5.10
N GLN A 216 -17.41 -5.39 4.50
CA GLN A 216 -18.33 -4.90 3.48
C GLN A 216 -18.29 -5.81 2.24
N LEU A 217 -19.47 -6.30 1.83
CA LEU A 217 -19.65 -7.01 0.57
C LEU A 217 -19.51 -6.03 -0.60
N ASP A 218 -18.72 -6.40 -1.59
CA ASP A 218 -18.59 -5.66 -2.83
C ASP A 218 -19.42 -6.33 -3.95
N PRO A 219 -20.49 -5.68 -4.46
CA PRO A 219 -21.33 -6.27 -5.51
C PRO A 219 -20.60 -6.57 -6.82
N LEU A 220 -19.53 -5.83 -7.13
CA LEU A 220 -18.74 -6.04 -8.34
C LEU A 220 -17.85 -7.29 -8.22
N LEU A 221 -17.34 -7.55 -7.01
CA LEU A 221 -16.44 -8.68 -6.73
C LEU A 221 -17.19 -9.94 -6.26
N GLY A 222 -18.45 -9.78 -5.84
CA GLY A 222 -19.27 -10.88 -5.30
C GLY A 222 -18.77 -11.44 -3.96
N ALA A 223 -17.89 -10.72 -3.27
CA ALA A 223 -17.25 -11.13 -2.02
C ALA A 223 -17.02 -9.92 -1.12
N SER A 224 -16.88 -10.15 0.19
CA SER A 224 -16.40 -9.10 1.08
C SER A 224 -14.89 -8.92 0.94
N TYR A 225 -14.40 -7.72 1.25
CA TYR A 225 -12.96 -7.48 1.24
C TYR A 225 -12.21 -8.40 2.21
N HIS A 226 -12.84 -8.80 3.32
CA HIS A 226 -12.27 -9.74 4.27
C HIS A 226 -12.14 -11.16 3.68
N GLN A 227 -13.12 -11.61 2.88
CA GLN A 227 -13.01 -12.91 2.21
C GLN A 227 -11.84 -12.92 1.23
N ILE A 228 -11.67 -11.84 0.47
CA ILE A 228 -10.53 -11.68 -0.45
C ILE A 228 -9.23 -11.64 0.35
N ALA A 229 -9.18 -10.90 1.46
CA ALA A 229 -8.02 -10.84 2.33
C ALA A 229 -7.65 -12.20 2.95
N MET A 230 -8.62 -13.00 3.38
CA MET A 230 -8.36 -14.35 3.92
C MET A 230 -7.95 -15.33 2.83
N ALA A 231 -8.45 -15.17 1.61
CA ALA A 231 -8.02 -15.95 0.44
C ALA A 231 -6.58 -15.59 0.03
N SER A 232 -6.20 -14.31 0.16
CA SER A 232 -4.84 -13.80 0.01
C SER A 232 -3.92 -14.37 1.10
N ARG A 233 -4.31 -14.27 2.38
CA ARG A 233 -3.54 -14.82 3.52
C ARG A 233 -3.30 -16.33 3.39
N SER A 234 -4.28 -17.06 2.85
CA SER A 234 -4.17 -18.50 2.59
C SER A 234 -3.17 -18.87 1.48
N ARG A 235 -2.51 -17.90 0.83
CA ARG A 235 -1.40 -18.14 -0.10
C ARG A 235 -0.07 -18.35 0.61
N HIS A 236 0.07 -17.96 1.87
CA HIS A 236 1.26 -18.21 2.69
C HIS A 236 1.23 -19.65 3.22
N ARG A 237 1.30 -20.62 2.30
CA ARG A 237 1.10 -22.05 2.59
C ARG A 237 2.26 -22.61 3.40
N SER A 238 3.49 -22.21 3.07
CA SER A 238 4.70 -22.57 3.81
C SER A 238 4.67 -22.15 5.28
N GLN A 239 3.75 -21.25 5.64
CA GLN A 239 3.63 -20.63 6.96
C GLN A 239 2.37 -21.05 7.72
N ASP A 240 1.61 -22.02 7.18
CA ASP A 240 0.36 -22.52 7.78
C ASP A 240 -0.69 -21.43 8.03
N GLN A 241 -0.77 -20.42 7.14
CA GLN A 241 -1.69 -19.29 7.29
C GLN A 241 -3.04 -19.50 6.59
N GLY A 242 -3.46 -20.75 6.38
CA GLY A 242 -4.78 -21.07 5.82
C GLY A 242 -5.90 -20.52 6.71
N ARG A 243 -6.88 -19.82 6.12
CA ARG A 243 -8.01 -19.21 6.86
C ARG A 243 -9.35 -19.55 6.22
N PRO A 244 -10.42 -19.77 7.01
CA PRO A 244 -11.79 -19.72 6.53
C PRO A 244 -12.13 -18.36 5.90
N LEU A 245 -12.93 -18.37 4.84
CA LEU A 245 -13.31 -17.18 4.07
C LEU A 245 -14.66 -16.62 4.54
N GLU A 246 -14.72 -16.20 5.79
CA GLU A 246 -15.95 -15.64 6.38
C GLU A 246 -16.23 -14.23 5.82
N PRO A 247 -17.48 -13.89 5.44
CA PRO A 247 -17.82 -12.57 4.91
C PRO A 247 -17.69 -11.42 5.92
N GLY A 248 -17.95 -11.66 7.20
CA GLY A 248 -17.94 -10.65 8.26
C GLY A 248 -19.28 -10.53 8.99
N PRO A 249 -19.46 -9.52 9.87
CA PRO A 249 -18.77 -8.22 9.91
C PRO A 249 -17.30 -8.28 10.38
N ARG A 250 -16.43 -7.47 9.76
CA ARG A 250 -14.98 -7.41 10.05
C ARG A 250 -14.43 -6.00 9.90
N ARG A 251 -13.36 -5.70 10.66
CA ARG A 251 -12.64 -4.43 10.67
C ARG A 251 -11.13 -4.65 10.77
N THR A 252 -10.37 -3.64 10.40
CA THR A 252 -8.95 -3.52 10.73
C THR A 252 -8.67 -2.10 11.21
N ALA A 253 -7.65 -1.90 12.05
CA ALA A 253 -7.51 -0.69 12.83
C ALA A 253 -6.06 -0.22 12.94
N PHE A 254 -5.88 1.10 13.06
CA PHE A 254 -4.59 1.77 13.09
C PHE A 254 -4.57 2.93 14.07
N ASP A 255 -3.42 3.13 14.71
CA ASP A 255 -3.13 4.29 15.55
C ASP A 255 -2.27 5.26 14.77
N ARG A 256 -2.63 6.54 14.77
CA ARG A 256 -1.84 7.61 14.16
C ARG A 256 -0.68 7.91 15.10
N VAL A 257 0.53 7.89 14.55
CA VAL A 257 1.75 8.12 15.33
C VAL A 257 2.49 9.30 14.73
N ASP A 258 2.90 10.25 15.56
CA ASP A 258 3.89 11.24 15.17
C ASP A 258 5.28 10.56 15.09
N PRO A 259 5.90 10.46 13.90
CA PRO A 259 7.19 9.81 13.75
C PRO A 259 8.34 10.57 14.44
N GLU A 260 8.12 11.81 14.92
CA GLU A 260 9.10 12.58 15.70
C GLU A 260 8.90 12.43 17.22
N ALA A 261 7.70 12.07 17.70
CA ALA A 261 7.38 11.99 19.13
C ALA A 261 8.06 10.80 19.84
N PRO A 262 8.56 10.92 21.08
CA PRO A 262 9.26 9.83 21.77
C PRO A 262 8.54 8.48 21.71
N VAL A 263 9.28 7.38 21.58
CA VAL A 263 8.71 6.03 21.62
C VAL A 263 8.34 5.70 23.07
N GLU A 264 7.05 5.48 23.34
CA GLU A 264 6.61 4.99 24.64
C GLU A 264 6.82 3.48 24.76
N VAL A 265 7.57 3.06 25.78
CA VAL A 265 7.85 1.63 26.06
C VAL A 265 6.77 1.08 26.99
N GLY A 266 5.67 0.60 26.40
CA GLY A 266 4.62 -0.14 27.10
C GLY A 266 4.86 -1.65 27.05
N ALA A 267 4.42 -2.39 28.07
CA ALA A 267 4.52 -3.85 28.12
C ALA A 267 3.71 -4.52 26.99
N ALA A 268 4.23 -5.62 26.43
CA ALA A 268 3.52 -6.46 25.47
C ALA A 268 2.19 -6.98 26.04
N ARG A 269 1.09 -6.78 25.33
CA ARG A 269 -0.21 -7.37 25.69
C ARG A 269 -0.82 -8.16 24.54
N ARG A 270 -1.66 -9.13 24.92
CA ARG A 270 -2.21 -10.22 24.08
C ARG A 270 -2.99 -9.69 22.88
N PHE A 271 -2.92 -10.44 21.77
CA PHE A 271 -3.84 -10.36 20.64
C PHE A 271 -5.30 -10.36 21.11
N SER A 272 -6.01 -9.25 20.93
CA SER A 272 -7.45 -9.19 21.13
C SER A 272 -8.16 -9.56 19.82
N ARG A 273 -9.09 -10.53 19.87
CA ARG A 273 -10.03 -10.77 18.77
C ARG A 273 -11.15 -9.74 18.89
N TYR A 274 -11.09 -8.68 18.08
CA TYR A 274 -12.07 -7.59 18.13
C TYR A 274 -13.47 -8.03 17.70
N GLY A 275 -14.47 -7.56 18.45
CA GLY A 275 -15.91 -7.81 18.29
C GLY A 275 -16.62 -6.85 17.32
N GLU A 276 -17.93 -7.08 17.15
CA GLU A 276 -18.80 -6.45 16.16
C GLU A 276 -19.31 -5.05 16.58
N GLY A 277 -19.55 -4.17 15.61
CA GLY A 277 -20.05 -2.78 15.76
C GLY A 277 -19.14 -1.74 15.08
N ALA A 278 -19.58 -1.10 13.99
CA ALA A 278 -18.89 0.11 13.49
C ALA A 278 -19.37 1.26 14.36
N ALA A 279 -18.46 1.98 15.02
CA ALA A 279 -18.80 3.34 15.39
C ALA A 279 -18.93 4.15 14.09
N THR A 280 -20.08 4.78 13.89
CA THR A 280 -20.22 5.85 12.91
C THR A 280 -19.41 7.04 13.40
N GLY A 281 -18.57 7.63 12.54
CA GLY A 281 -17.76 8.82 12.89
C GLY A 281 -16.25 8.61 13.05
N THR A 282 -15.71 7.42 12.78
CA THR A 282 -14.25 7.20 12.83
C THR A 282 -13.54 7.94 11.67
N PRO A 283 -12.42 8.64 11.95
CA PRO A 283 -11.62 9.32 10.94
C PRO A 283 -11.16 8.42 9.78
N SER A 284 -10.97 9.02 8.60
CA SER A 284 -10.41 8.33 7.43
C SER A 284 -8.89 8.14 7.59
N LEU A 285 -8.35 7.03 7.08
CA LEU A 285 -6.88 6.80 6.95
C LEU A 285 -6.15 7.91 6.14
N PHE A 286 -6.90 8.69 5.37
CA PHE A 286 -6.40 9.78 4.53
C PHE A 286 -6.87 11.16 5.01
N GLU A 287 -7.27 11.29 6.28
CA GLU A 287 -7.67 12.59 6.81
C GLU A 287 -6.53 13.62 6.69
N GLY A 288 -6.81 14.75 6.03
CA GLY A 288 -5.81 15.79 5.74
C GLY A 288 -4.84 15.45 4.61
N VAL A 289 -5.07 14.37 3.86
CA VAL A 289 -4.27 13.99 2.69
C VAL A 289 -5.00 14.37 1.40
N ASP A 290 -4.30 15.05 0.49
CA ASP A 290 -4.78 15.32 -0.86
C ASP A 290 -4.75 14.03 -1.67
N THR A 291 -5.93 13.45 -1.89
CA THR A 291 -6.09 12.18 -2.62
C THR A 291 -6.58 12.39 -4.04
N LEU A 292 -6.95 13.61 -4.41
CA LEU A 292 -7.41 13.97 -5.75
C LEU A 292 -6.33 14.76 -6.52
N LEU A 293 -6.35 14.67 -7.85
CA LEU A 293 -5.41 15.41 -8.71
C LEU A 293 -5.62 16.92 -8.57
N SER A 294 -6.88 17.37 -8.51
CA SER A 294 -7.23 18.78 -8.35
C SER A 294 -6.72 19.37 -7.03
N GLN A 295 -6.79 18.60 -5.94
CA GLN A 295 -6.27 18.97 -4.62
C GLN A 295 -4.74 19.13 -4.67
N ARG A 296 -4.03 18.14 -5.24
CA ARG A 296 -2.58 18.19 -5.38
C ARG A 296 -2.12 19.34 -6.27
N ALA A 297 -2.80 19.58 -7.40
CA ALA A 297 -2.51 20.68 -8.30
C ALA A 297 -2.73 22.04 -7.62
N ALA A 298 -3.83 22.21 -6.88
CA ALA A 298 -4.11 23.43 -6.13
C ALA A 298 -3.06 23.69 -5.04
N ARG A 299 -2.62 22.64 -4.33
CA ARG A 299 -1.56 22.75 -3.33
C ARG A 299 -0.20 23.10 -3.93
N ALA A 300 0.14 22.51 -5.07
CA ALA A 300 1.36 22.85 -5.81
C ALA A 300 1.32 24.31 -6.28
N ALA A 301 0.19 24.75 -6.85
CA ALA A 301 -0.03 26.14 -7.26
C ALA A 301 0.18 27.13 -6.11
N ALA A 302 -0.41 26.83 -4.94
CA ALA A 302 -0.29 27.68 -3.75
C ALA A 302 1.15 27.72 -3.21
N ARG A 303 1.88 26.60 -3.25
CA ARG A 303 3.27 26.53 -2.78
C ARG A 303 4.23 27.26 -3.72
N ASP A 304 4.06 27.08 -5.02
CA ASP A 304 5.02 27.51 -6.03
C ASP A 304 4.63 28.88 -6.65
N GLY A 305 3.52 29.48 -6.21
CA GLY A 305 3.01 30.74 -6.74
C GLY A 305 2.54 30.66 -8.20
N ALA A 306 2.24 29.45 -8.69
CA ALA A 306 1.89 29.21 -10.09
C ALA A 306 0.39 29.42 -10.37
N GLU A 307 0.06 30.04 -11.50
CA GLU A 307 -1.33 30.21 -11.93
C GLU A 307 -1.88 28.92 -12.59
N LEU A 308 -2.32 27.96 -11.78
CA LEU A 308 -2.91 26.70 -12.25
C LEU A 308 -4.45 26.66 -12.12
N GLY A 309 -5.11 27.80 -11.97
CA GLY A 309 -6.55 27.88 -11.69
C GLY A 309 -7.41 27.14 -12.74
N GLU A 310 -7.11 27.34 -14.02
CA GLU A 310 -7.81 26.66 -15.12
C GLU A 310 -7.54 25.15 -15.12
N ALA A 311 -6.28 24.73 -14.92
CA ALA A 311 -5.93 23.32 -14.85
C ALA A 311 -6.63 22.62 -13.67
N VAL A 312 -6.72 23.28 -12.51
CA VAL A 312 -7.46 22.77 -11.34
C VAL A 312 -8.95 22.63 -11.64
N ALA A 313 -9.56 23.58 -12.36
CA ALA A 313 -10.96 23.47 -12.76
C ALA A 313 -11.20 22.27 -13.69
N LEU A 314 -10.33 22.06 -14.69
CA LEU A 314 -10.38 20.90 -15.59
C LEU A 314 -10.21 19.57 -14.84
N LEU A 315 -9.31 19.52 -13.84
CA LEU A 315 -9.13 18.32 -13.01
C LEU A 315 -10.38 18.02 -12.16
N ARG A 316 -11.07 19.04 -11.63
CA ARG A 316 -12.35 18.85 -10.93
C ARG A 316 -13.44 18.31 -11.86
N GLU A 317 -13.49 18.79 -13.10
CA GLU A 317 -14.41 18.25 -14.11
C GLU A 317 -14.09 16.79 -14.46
N TYR A 318 -12.80 16.47 -14.62
CA TYR A 318 -12.34 15.08 -14.80
C TYR A 318 -12.79 14.19 -13.63
N GLU A 319 -12.55 14.61 -12.39
CA GLU A 319 -12.93 13.87 -11.18
C GLU A 319 -14.44 13.65 -11.09
N ALA A 320 -15.24 14.68 -11.39
CA ALA A 320 -16.70 14.57 -11.43
C ALA A 320 -17.19 13.58 -12.50
N LEU A 321 -16.56 13.56 -13.68
CA LEU A 321 -16.88 12.61 -14.75
C LEU A 321 -16.51 11.17 -14.38
N VAL A 322 -15.35 10.96 -13.76
CA VAL A 322 -14.93 9.64 -13.25
C VAL A 322 -15.90 9.16 -12.18
N GLN A 323 -16.29 10.03 -11.25
CA GLN A 323 -17.26 9.70 -10.22
C GLN A 323 -18.63 9.33 -10.83
N ALA A 324 -19.13 10.12 -11.78
CA ALA A 324 -20.38 9.80 -12.48
C ALA A 324 -20.30 8.47 -13.24
N ALA A 325 -19.14 8.14 -13.82
CA ALA A 325 -18.93 6.86 -14.49
C ALA A 325 -18.91 5.67 -13.51
N ARG A 326 -18.39 5.86 -12.30
CA ARG A 326 -18.43 4.87 -11.23
C ARG A 326 -19.84 4.63 -10.72
N ASP A 327 -20.58 5.71 -10.44
CA ASP A 327 -21.91 5.62 -9.84
C ASP A 327 -22.95 5.02 -10.81
N SER A 328 -22.74 5.18 -12.10
CA SER A 328 -23.62 4.64 -13.15
C SER A 328 -23.12 3.32 -13.77
N LEU A 329 -22.05 2.72 -13.22
CA LEU A 329 -21.48 1.50 -13.78
C LEU A 329 -22.50 0.35 -13.75
N ASP A 330 -22.89 -0.09 -14.94
CA ASP A 330 -23.66 -1.31 -15.17
C ASP A 330 -22.68 -2.41 -15.61
N ALA A 331 -22.44 -3.39 -14.74
CA ALA A 331 -21.51 -4.48 -15.02
C ALA A 331 -21.95 -5.34 -16.24
N LEU A 332 -23.22 -5.32 -16.61
CA LEU A 332 -23.74 -6.01 -17.80
C LEU A 332 -23.63 -5.17 -19.08
N ALA A 333 -23.43 -3.85 -18.93
CA ALA A 333 -23.25 -2.93 -20.05
C ALA A 333 -22.14 -1.90 -19.80
N PRO A 334 -20.89 -2.34 -19.50
CA PRO A 334 -19.81 -1.43 -19.10
C PRO A 334 -19.42 -0.44 -20.21
N TRP A 335 -19.68 -0.77 -21.48
CA TRP A 335 -19.43 0.11 -22.62
C TRP A 335 -20.25 1.41 -22.58
N LYS A 336 -21.35 1.47 -21.81
CA LYS A 336 -22.11 2.72 -21.61
C LYS A 336 -21.27 3.82 -20.95
N GLN A 337 -20.16 3.48 -20.31
CA GLN A 337 -19.25 4.44 -19.69
C GLN A 337 -18.30 5.12 -20.67
N VAL A 338 -18.14 4.59 -21.89
CA VAL A 338 -17.18 5.10 -22.88
C VAL A 338 -17.35 6.60 -23.18
N PRO A 339 -18.56 7.14 -23.42
CA PRO A 339 -18.72 8.58 -23.69
C PRO A 339 -18.30 9.47 -22.51
N THR A 340 -18.62 9.07 -21.28
CA THR A 340 -18.24 9.79 -20.06
C THR A 340 -16.73 9.77 -19.87
N LEU A 341 -16.09 8.61 -20.09
CA LEU A 341 -14.64 8.46 -19.98
C LEU A 341 -13.87 9.19 -21.08
N ALA A 342 -14.41 9.24 -22.30
CA ALA A 342 -13.83 10.04 -23.38
C ALA A 342 -13.75 11.52 -22.98
N ARG A 343 -14.86 12.07 -22.45
CA ARG A 343 -14.88 13.44 -21.92
C ARG A 343 -13.90 13.61 -20.76
N ALA A 344 -13.84 12.65 -19.83
CA ALA A 344 -12.92 12.71 -18.69
C ALA A 344 -11.46 12.79 -19.19
N ARG A 345 -11.08 11.93 -20.14
CA ARG A 345 -9.75 11.95 -20.78
C ARG A 345 -9.46 13.30 -21.42
N ASP A 346 -10.42 13.89 -22.12
CA ASP A 346 -10.22 15.19 -22.78
C ASP A 346 -9.95 16.30 -21.75
N ARG A 347 -10.65 16.29 -20.60
CA ARG A 347 -10.38 17.22 -19.48
C ARG A 347 -9.01 17.00 -18.84
N LEU A 348 -8.63 15.74 -18.62
CA LEU A 348 -7.33 15.39 -18.08
C LEU A 348 -6.18 15.82 -19.01
N THR A 349 -6.36 15.62 -20.32
CA THR A 349 -5.37 16.01 -21.34
C THR A 349 -5.20 17.53 -21.38
N ALA A 350 -6.31 18.27 -21.43
CA ALA A 350 -6.28 19.73 -21.39
C ALA A 350 -5.62 20.26 -20.10
N ALA A 351 -5.89 19.66 -18.94
CA ALA A 351 -5.22 20.03 -17.69
C ALA A 351 -3.70 19.76 -17.75
N ALA A 352 -3.30 18.61 -18.31
CA ALA A 352 -1.90 18.25 -18.45
C ALA A 352 -1.13 19.22 -19.37
N ASP A 353 -1.75 19.67 -20.46
CA ASP A 353 -1.16 20.63 -21.39
C ASP A 353 -0.91 22.01 -20.74
N LEU A 354 -1.74 22.40 -19.78
CA LEU A 354 -1.55 23.62 -18.99
C LEU A 354 -0.43 23.46 -17.93
N ILE A 355 -0.28 22.27 -17.34
CA ILE A 355 0.71 22.00 -16.29
C ILE A 355 2.12 21.77 -16.89
N GLY A 356 2.20 21.09 -18.03
CA GLY A 356 3.46 20.64 -18.64
C GLY A 356 4.51 21.73 -18.86
N PRO A 357 4.15 22.93 -19.37
CA PRO A 357 5.07 24.06 -19.51
C PRO A 357 5.54 24.64 -18.17
N ALA A 358 4.69 24.70 -17.16
CA ALA A 358 5.00 25.27 -15.84
C ALA A 358 6.02 24.43 -15.04
N VAL A 359 6.10 23.11 -15.30
CA VAL A 359 7.07 22.21 -14.66
C VAL A 359 8.46 22.29 -15.29
N ARG A 360 8.57 22.68 -16.58
CA ARG A 360 9.86 22.75 -17.30
C ARG A 360 10.62 24.05 -17.06
N THR A 361 9.96 25.09 -16.56
CA THR A 361 10.57 26.40 -16.29
C THR A 361 11.05 26.58 -14.85
N GLY A 362 10.80 25.60 -13.96
CA GLY A 362 11.11 25.68 -12.53
C GLY A 362 11.97 24.54 -11.97
N ALA A 363 12.85 23.93 -12.78
CA ALA A 363 13.82 22.94 -12.34
C ALA A 363 15.24 23.52 -12.27
#